data_AF-A0A925UTS2-F1
#
_entry.id   AF-A0A925UTS2-F1
#
_cell.length_a   1.000
_cell.length_b   1.000
_cell.length_c   1.000
_cell.angle_alpha   90.00
_cell.angle_beta   90.00
_cell.angle_gamma   90.00
#
_symmetry.space_group_name_H-M   'P 1'
#
loop_
_entity.id
_entity.type
_entity.pdbx_description
1 polymer ?
#
loop_
_entity_poly.entity_id
_entity_poly.type
_entity_poly.pdbx_seq_one_letter_code
_entity_poly.pdbx_strand_id
1 'polypeptide(L)'
;MRRLLPLLLLVTSAIAGPGPKPGSAFDLTTPFPIPGSRGRLIADGPNLRFEQDPKETRRVLVGTNLTGMACFPNSDAQANQWALDLKTRGYNAVRLHHMDWVIRDRGWDFKAGIDRFVAALKAQGIYVTIDLFSERASDVGAFKRGVLNADPRIRTDWETYATKLLNTPSRAKGCLAWKDEPAIFGICPLNEDDPRFLNVQARRYDPAYRWMLKKVRDTGYDGLVWGLNSEIDPQFLTTGRIFNVEDFHEYWDHPQGKTFLNTSGVRQHWQLAQRRMPSRPWFSTEWGSLPYNKLRGETGLFFAGEMQRQGASCVLSFALATNEGMMSDRLAPIDQMAFHTDPVRLATERAMVLLLRKPSSPATVNWNRNAGTYTFQSPQYQINISGNEAKRRADFIGSLDGRALDSSTRMLLIQFGDAQNTGFKSHLVKDRVVFSADNRGSTPVREIPASTTFELKSNQTLKAWSLDPYTGTRRKQVVCRQLNPTTWQVRPESLNTEIATR
;
A
#
# COMPACT_ATOMS: atom_id res chain seq x y z
N MET A 1 3.86 -49.59 -37.49
CA MET A 1 4.48 -48.26 -37.47
C MET A 1 3.78 -47.38 -36.43
N ARG A 2 4.33 -47.31 -35.22
CA ARG A 2 3.86 -46.42 -34.13
C ARG A 2 4.79 -45.20 -34.13
N ARG A 3 4.25 -44.01 -34.37
CA ARG A 3 5.02 -42.75 -34.26
C ARG A 3 5.10 -42.37 -32.79
N LEU A 4 6.30 -42.48 -32.23
CA LEU A 4 6.68 -41.88 -30.96
C LEU A 4 6.68 -40.35 -31.12
N LEU A 5 5.85 -39.65 -30.36
CA LEU A 5 6.03 -38.22 -30.11
C LEU A 5 7.16 -38.05 -29.09
N PRO A 6 8.10 -37.10 -29.28
CA PRO A 6 9.10 -36.80 -28.28
C PRO A 6 8.38 -36.13 -27.10
N LEU A 7 8.36 -36.83 -25.98
CA LEU A 7 7.98 -36.30 -24.68
C LEU A 7 9.06 -35.28 -24.28
N LEU A 8 8.88 -34.02 -24.66
CA LEU A 8 9.69 -32.93 -24.13
C LEU A 8 9.24 -32.72 -22.67
N LEU A 9 9.92 -33.39 -21.76
CA LEU A 9 9.93 -33.08 -20.33
C LEU A 9 10.49 -31.66 -20.18
N LEU A 10 9.62 -30.66 -20.28
CA LEU A 10 9.89 -29.34 -19.71
C LEU A 10 10.01 -29.56 -18.20
N VAL A 11 11.23 -29.46 -17.70
CA VAL A 11 11.54 -29.34 -16.29
C VAL A 11 10.74 -28.15 -15.77
N THR A 12 9.55 -28.39 -15.19
CA THR A 12 8.79 -27.37 -14.49
C THR A 12 9.37 -27.19 -13.09
N SER A 13 10.60 -26.69 -13.01
CA SER A 13 11.02 -25.85 -11.89
C SER A 13 10.72 -24.40 -12.28
N ALA A 14 9.43 -24.07 -12.39
CA ALA A 14 9.00 -22.69 -12.55
C ALA A 14 9.24 -21.94 -11.23
N ILE A 15 10.45 -21.40 -11.12
CA ILE A 15 10.84 -20.36 -10.17
C ILE A 15 10.08 -19.08 -10.58
N ALA A 16 8.81 -18.93 -10.19
CA ALA A 16 7.98 -17.75 -10.47
C ALA A 16 8.04 -16.70 -9.34
N GLY A 17 8.83 -15.62 -9.45
CA GLY A 17 8.98 -14.52 -8.47
C GLY A 17 7.72 -14.08 -7.67
N PRO A 18 7.86 -13.32 -6.56
CA PRO A 18 6.80 -13.08 -5.57
C PRO A 18 5.72 -12.13 -6.11
N GLY A 19 4.85 -12.64 -6.96
CA GLY A 19 3.70 -11.94 -7.51
C GLY A 19 2.49 -12.88 -7.57
N PRO A 20 1.26 -12.34 -7.50
CA PRO A 20 0.08 -13.11 -7.83
C PRO A 20 0.22 -13.76 -9.22
N LYS A 21 -0.18 -15.03 -9.34
CA LYS A 21 -0.26 -15.68 -10.66
C LYS A 21 -1.50 -15.16 -11.40
N PRO A 22 -1.40 -14.74 -12.67
CA PRO A 22 -2.58 -14.39 -13.46
C PRO A 22 -3.65 -15.49 -13.44
N GLY A 23 -4.92 -15.09 -13.30
CA GLY A 23 -6.08 -15.97 -13.17
C GLY A 23 -6.24 -16.68 -11.81
N SER A 24 -5.34 -16.47 -10.84
CA SER A 24 -5.44 -17.04 -9.50
C SER A 24 -6.49 -16.32 -8.64
N ALA A 25 -6.61 -16.70 -7.35
CA ALA A 25 -7.44 -15.97 -6.40
C ALA A 25 -6.86 -14.59 -6.02
N PHE A 26 -5.58 -14.34 -6.28
CA PHE A 26 -4.91 -13.05 -6.03
C PHE A 26 -4.69 -12.22 -7.29
N ASP A 27 -5.17 -12.69 -8.45
CA ASP A 27 -5.35 -11.81 -9.59
C ASP A 27 -6.58 -10.92 -9.34
N LEU A 28 -6.30 -9.70 -8.88
CA LEU A 28 -7.29 -8.69 -8.53
C LEU A 28 -7.42 -7.62 -9.62
N THR A 29 -6.93 -7.91 -10.82
CA THR A 29 -6.99 -6.99 -11.96
C THR A 29 -8.42 -6.48 -12.15
N THR A 30 -8.55 -5.15 -12.15
CA THR A 30 -9.83 -4.47 -12.34
C THR A 30 -9.64 -3.36 -13.36
N PRO A 31 -10.54 -3.21 -14.35
CA PRO A 31 -10.44 -2.14 -15.33
C PRO A 31 -10.33 -0.77 -14.67
N PHE A 32 -9.43 0.07 -15.19
CA PHE A 32 -9.28 1.47 -14.81
C PHE A 32 -8.83 2.26 -16.04
N PRO A 33 -9.26 3.52 -16.22
CA PRO A 33 -8.84 4.32 -17.37
C PRO A 33 -7.31 4.49 -17.43
N ILE A 34 -6.74 4.29 -18.61
CA ILE A 34 -5.32 4.55 -18.87
C ILE A 34 -5.02 6.04 -18.61
N PRO A 35 -3.93 6.41 -17.92
CA PRO A 35 -3.61 7.81 -17.68
C PRO A 35 -3.61 8.66 -18.96
N GLY A 36 -4.38 9.74 -18.93
CA GLY A 36 -4.58 10.66 -20.04
C GLY A 36 -5.72 10.30 -20.99
N SER A 37 -6.24 9.07 -20.97
CA SER A 37 -7.35 8.64 -21.85
C SER A 37 -8.67 9.36 -21.59
N ARG A 38 -8.82 10.01 -20.42
CA ARG A 38 -10.00 10.79 -20.02
C ARG A 38 -9.63 12.18 -19.48
N GLY A 39 -8.47 12.70 -19.90
CA GLY A 39 -7.84 13.88 -19.29
C GLY A 39 -7.10 13.54 -17.99
N ARG A 40 -6.70 14.58 -17.26
CA ARG A 40 -6.02 14.47 -15.97
C ARG A 40 -6.97 14.04 -14.85
N LEU A 41 -6.38 13.48 -13.79
CA LEU A 41 -7.08 13.25 -12.53
C LEU A 41 -7.09 14.55 -11.72
N ILE A 42 -8.27 15.00 -11.30
CA ILE A 42 -8.49 16.26 -10.60
C ILE A 42 -9.30 16.04 -9.32
N ALA A 43 -9.20 17.00 -8.39
CA ALA A 43 -10.07 17.07 -7.23
C ALA A 43 -11.41 17.70 -7.61
N ASP A 44 -12.51 17.12 -7.14
CA ASP A 44 -13.88 17.61 -7.30
C ASP A 44 -14.62 17.46 -5.97
N GLY A 45 -14.57 18.52 -5.15
CA GLY A 45 -15.01 18.47 -3.76
C GLY A 45 -14.28 17.35 -2.99
N PRO A 46 -14.99 16.42 -2.32
CA PRO A 46 -14.38 15.31 -1.59
C PRO A 46 -13.86 14.17 -2.50
N ASN A 47 -14.10 14.24 -3.81
CA ASN A 47 -13.83 13.14 -4.74
C ASN A 47 -12.63 13.42 -5.64
N LEU A 48 -12.02 12.35 -6.14
CA LEU A 48 -11.21 12.41 -7.34
C LEU A 48 -12.04 12.04 -8.56
N ARG A 49 -11.83 12.73 -9.68
CA ARG A 49 -12.40 12.35 -10.98
C ARG A 49 -11.45 12.65 -12.12
N PHE A 50 -11.67 12.02 -13.27
CA PHE A 50 -11.05 12.49 -14.51
C PHE A 50 -11.75 13.74 -15.04
N GLU A 51 -11.04 14.62 -15.73
CA GLU A 51 -11.61 15.86 -16.31
C GLU A 51 -12.86 15.60 -17.16
N GLN A 52 -12.85 14.52 -17.94
CA GLN A 52 -13.95 14.11 -18.81
C GLN A 52 -15.00 13.23 -18.12
N ASP A 53 -14.79 12.85 -16.86
CA ASP A 53 -15.84 12.17 -16.09
C ASP A 53 -16.95 13.18 -15.71
N PRO A 54 -18.21 12.71 -15.55
CA PRO A 54 -19.26 13.51 -14.93
C PRO A 54 -18.81 14.10 -13.59
N LYS A 55 -19.29 15.30 -13.26
CA LYS A 55 -19.05 15.90 -11.93
C LYS A 55 -19.48 14.94 -10.82
N GLU A 56 -18.79 15.03 -9.69
CA GLU A 56 -19.00 14.19 -8.50
C GLU A 56 -18.71 12.70 -8.70
N THR A 57 -18.21 12.28 -9.86
CA THR A 57 -17.71 10.91 -10.05
C THR A 57 -16.63 10.61 -9.01
N ARG A 58 -16.75 9.47 -8.33
CA ARG A 58 -15.77 9.02 -7.35
C ARG A 58 -14.79 8.01 -7.96
N ARG A 59 -13.52 8.40 -8.07
CA ARG A 59 -12.40 7.53 -8.40
C ARG A 59 -11.57 7.25 -7.14
N VAL A 60 -11.08 6.02 -7.03
CA VAL A 60 -10.25 5.58 -5.90
C VAL A 60 -8.95 5.00 -6.45
N LEU A 61 -7.84 5.49 -5.89
CA LEU A 61 -6.49 5.00 -6.12
C LEU A 61 -6.07 4.10 -4.95
N VAL A 62 -5.52 2.94 -5.27
CA VAL A 62 -5.01 1.97 -4.29
C VAL A 62 -3.71 1.39 -4.81
N GLY A 63 -2.72 1.28 -3.94
CA GLY A 63 -1.48 0.61 -4.27
C GLY A 63 -0.42 0.78 -3.22
N THR A 64 0.79 1.13 -3.63
CA THR A 64 1.96 1.03 -2.75
C THR A 64 3.06 2.03 -3.09
N ASN A 65 3.96 2.22 -2.14
CA ASN A 65 5.26 2.84 -2.34
C ASN A 65 6.24 1.80 -2.87
N LEU A 66 7.03 2.20 -3.86
CA LEU A 66 8.29 1.58 -4.22
C LEU A 66 9.38 2.56 -3.86
N THR A 67 10.37 2.09 -3.10
CA THR A 67 11.34 2.98 -2.45
C THR A 67 12.73 2.76 -3.06
N GLY A 68 13.50 3.83 -3.26
CA GLY A 68 14.89 3.76 -3.69
C GLY A 68 15.05 3.00 -5.01
N MET A 69 15.93 1.99 -5.01
CA MET A 69 16.24 1.21 -6.22
C MET A 69 15.05 0.39 -6.76
N ALA A 70 13.99 0.15 -5.96
CA ALA A 70 12.77 -0.49 -6.46
C ALA A 70 12.02 0.38 -7.50
N CYS A 71 12.38 1.65 -7.65
CA CYS A 71 11.84 2.53 -8.69
C CYS A 71 12.54 2.39 -10.06
N PHE A 72 13.66 1.67 -10.15
CA PHE A 72 14.57 1.71 -11.28
C PHE A 72 14.75 0.33 -11.93
N PRO A 73 13.81 -0.12 -12.78
CA PRO A 73 14.02 -1.32 -13.59
C PRO A 73 15.17 -1.10 -14.58
N ASN A 74 15.94 -2.16 -14.83
CA ASN A 74 17.13 -2.13 -15.68
C ASN A 74 16.83 -2.28 -17.19
N SER A 75 15.60 -2.65 -17.56
CA SER A 75 15.20 -2.97 -18.94
C SER A 75 13.69 -2.85 -19.15
N ASP A 76 13.23 -2.79 -20.40
CA ASP A 76 11.82 -2.56 -20.75
C ASP A 76 11.02 -3.80 -20.40
N ALA A 77 11.61 -4.97 -20.62
CA ALA A 77 11.07 -6.24 -20.20
C ALA A 77 10.83 -6.27 -18.69
N GLN A 78 11.82 -5.85 -17.88
CA GLN A 78 11.68 -5.80 -16.43
C GLN A 78 10.62 -4.77 -16.00
N ALA A 79 10.62 -3.56 -16.58
CA ALA A 79 9.64 -2.53 -16.29
C ALA A 79 8.20 -3.00 -16.59
N ASN A 80 8.00 -3.64 -17.75
CA ASN A 80 6.71 -4.17 -18.17
C ASN A 80 6.25 -5.32 -17.26
N GLN A 81 7.18 -6.21 -16.86
CA GLN A 81 6.87 -7.31 -15.94
C GLN A 81 6.47 -6.78 -14.57
N TRP A 82 7.25 -5.87 -13.98
CA TRP A 82 6.94 -5.28 -12.68
C TRP A 82 5.61 -4.51 -12.71
N ALA A 83 5.33 -3.75 -13.78
CA ALA A 83 4.06 -3.07 -13.94
C ALA A 83 2.87 -4.05 -14.04
N LEU A 84 3.06 -5.18 -14.74
CA LEU A 84 2.06 -6.24 -14.82
C LEU A 84 1.82 -6.90 -13.46
N ASP A 85 2.87 -7.16 -12.68
CA ASP A 85 2.75 -7.75 -11.35
C ASP A 85 1.99 -6.83 -10.39
N LEU A 86 2.26 -5.51 -10.45
CA LEU A 86 1.53 -4.50 -9.68
C LEU A 86 0.04 -4.44 -10.10
N LYS A 87 -0.25 -4.49 -11.39
CA LYS A 87 -1.63 -4.55 -11.90
C LYS A 87 -2.35 -5.83 -11.46
N THR A 88 -1.66 -6.97 -11.49
CA THR A 88 -2.23 -8.27 -11.08
C THR A 88 -2.59 -8.27 -9.59
N ARG A 89 -1.84 -7.53 -8.76
CA ARG A 89 -2.21 -7.26 -7.35
C ARG A 89 -3.47 -6.39 -7.20
N GLY A 90 -3.99 -5.83 -8.29
CA GLY A 90 -5.13 -4.92 -8.31
C GLY A 90 -4.77 -3.46 -8.05
N TYR A 91 -3.49 -3.12 -8.02
CA TYR A 91 -3.03 -1.74 -7.83
C TYR A 91 -3.30 -0.91 -9.09
N ASN A 92 -3.71 0.33 -8.86
CA ASN A 92 -3.85 1.36 -9.90
C ASN A 92 -3.12 2.65 -9.55
N ALA A 93 -2.36 2.66 -8.46
CA ALA A 93 -1.46 3.75 -8.14
C ALA A 93 -0.14 3.25 -7.52
N VAL A 94 0.95 3.96 -7.78
CA VAL A 94 2.27 3.73 -7.18
C VAL A 94 2.87 5.07 -6.77
N ARG A 95 3.46 5.12 -5.59
CA ARG A 95 4.35 6.22 -5.21
C ARG A 95 5.78 5.80 -5.47
N LEU A 96 6.47 6.52 -6.36
CA LEU A 96 7.90 6.33 -6.59
C LEU A 96 8.62 7.18 -5.56
N HIS A 97 9.13 6.52 -4.53
CA HIS A 97 9.53 7.15 -3.28
C HIS A 97 11.05 7.01 -3.06
N HIS A 98 11.65 7.96 -2.35
CA HIS A 98 13.09 7.99 -2.08
C HIS A 98 13.94 7.80 -3.35
N MET A 99 13.43 8.16 -4.53
CA MET A 99 14.15 8.01 -5.79
C MET A 99 15.26 9.06 -5.94
N ASP A 100 15.18 10.14 -5.18
CA ASP A 100 16.04 11.31 -5.29
C ASP A 100 17.45 11.04 -4.79
N TRP A 101 17.63 10.20 -3.75
CA TRP A 101 18.98 9.75 -3.34
C TRP A 101 19.63 8.87 -4.41
N VAL A 102 18.84 8.03 -5.10
CA VAL A 102 19.37 7.20 -6.19
C VAL A 102 19.87 8.07 -7.34
N ILE A 103 19.09 9.08 -7.74
CA ILE A 103 19.48 10.01 -8.80
C ILE A 103 20.72 10.84 -8.39
N ARG A 104 20.83 11.21 -7.12
CA ARG A 104 22.04 11.87 -6.59
C ARG A 104 23.28 10.98 -6.75
N ASP A 105 23.19 9.74 -6.29
CA ASP A 105 24.37 8.84 -6.20
C ASP A 105 24.75 8.21 -7.54
N ARG A 106 23.76 7.92 -8.39
CA ARG A 106 23.97 7.32 -9.72
C ARG A 106 24.15 8.36 -10.83
N GLY A 107 23.84 9.63 -10.55
CA GLY A 107 23.84 10.70 -11.53
C GLY A 107 22.55 10.79 -12.35
N TRP A 108 22.40 11.93 -13.04
CA TRP A 108 21.15 12.31 -13.71
C TRP A 108 20.69 11.33 -14.80
N ASP A 109 21.61 10.73 -15.54
CA ASP A 109 21.26 9.79 -16.62
C ASP A 109 20.52 8.55 -16.11
N PHE A 110 20.65 8.21 -14.82
CA PHE A 110 19.91 7.12 -14.19
C PHE A 110 18.39 7.37 -14.16
N LYS A 111 17.93 8.62 -14.32
CA LYS A 111 16.51 8.98 -14.48
C LYS A 111 15.86 8.25 -15.66
N ALA A 112 16.62 7.85 -16.69
CA ALA A 112 16.05 7.10 -17.82
C ALA A 112 15.42 5.75 -17.41
N GLY A 113 15.88 5.12 -16.32
CA GLY A 113 15.32 3.87 -15.80
C GLY A 113 13.92 4.07 -15.19
N ILE A 114 13.74 5.12 -14.39
CA ILE A 114 12.45 5.44 -13.78
C ILE A 114 11.44 5.98 -14.81
N ASP A 115 11.89 6.72 -15.82
CA ASP A 115 11.06 7.17 -16.95
C ASP A 115 10.44 6.01 -17.72
N ARG A 116 11.25 4.98 -18.00
CA ARG A 116 10.81 3.70 -18.56
C ARG A 116 9.76 3.04 -17.69
N PHE A 117 9.93 3.11 -16.37
CA PHE A 117 8.96 2.52 -15.46
C PHE A 117 7.64 3.29 -15.46
N VAL A 118 7.67 4.62 -15.47
CA VAL A 118 6.48 5.46 -15.64
C VAL A 118 5.73 5.11 -16.92
N ALA A 119 6.43 4.91 -18.04
CA ALA A 119 5.81 4.45 -19.29
C ALA A 119 5.13 3.08 -19.16
N ALA A 120 5.79 2.11 -18.51
CA ALA A 120 5.24 0.78 -18.29
C ALA A 120 4.02 0.80 -17.34
N LEU A 121 4.09 1.56 -16.25
CA LEU A 121 2.98 1.75 -15.30
C LEU A 121 1.77 2.39 -16.01
N LYS A 122 2.00 3.44 -16.81
CA LYS A 122 0.96 4.08 -17.63
C LYS A 122 0.29 3.09 -18.57
N ALA A 123 1.06 2.28 -19.30
CA ALA A 123 0.51 1.26 -20.20
C ALA A 123 -0.38 0.24 -19.48
N GLN A 124 -0.15 0.02 -18.19
CA GLN A 124 -0.96 -0.88 -17.35
C GLN A 124 -2.16 -0.20 -16.68
N GLY A 125 -2.34 1.11 -16.84
CA GLY A 125 -3.41 1.87 -16.18
C GLY A 125 -3.08 2.27 -14.74
N ILE A 126 -1.80 2.29 -14.38
CA ILE A 126 -1.31 2.66 -13.04
C ILE A 126 -0.88 4.12 -13.04
N TYR A 127 -1.40 4.88 -12.09
CA TYR A 127 -1.06 6.27 -11.86
C TYR A 127 0.13 6.38 -10.90
N VAL A 128 0.91 7.44 -11.02
CA VAL A 128 2.16 7.63 -10.31
C VAL A 128 2.12 8.93 -9.50
N THR A 129 2.56 8.86 -8.26
CA THR A 129 2.89 10.05 -7.47
C THR A 129 4.36 10.04 -7.07
N ILE A 130 4.91 11.23 -6.86
CA ILE A 130 6.33 11.46 -6.63
C ILE A 130 6.56 12.49 -5.53
N ASP A 131 7.75 12.47 -4.96
CA ASP A 131 8.25 13.53 -4.08
C ASP A 131 9.30 14.38 -4.79
N LEU A 132 9.30 15.69 -4.52
CA LEU A 132 10.38 16.59 -4.99
C LEU A 132 11.55 16.67 -4.00
N PHE A 133 11.37 16.12 -2.80
CA PHE A 133 12.43 15.88 -1.83
C PHE A 133 12.03 14.76 -0.88
N SER A 134 12.93 13.79 -0.69
CA SER A 134 12.84 12.75 0.33
C SER A 134 14.16 12.56 1.07
N GLU A 135 15.21 12.12 0.38
CA GLU A 135 16.44 11.62 1.02
C GLU A 135 17.76 12.05 0.32
N ARG A 136 17.71 12.89 -0.72
CA ARG A 136 18.95 13.27 -1.42
C ARG A 136 19.92 14.13 -0.59
N ALA A 137 19.52 14.70 0.54
CA ALA A 137 20.43 15.46 1.39
C ALA A 137 21.18 14.54 2.38
N SER A 138 22.42 14.90 2.72
CA SER A 138 23.18 14.22 3.78
C SER A 138 22.54 14.39 5.17
N ASP A 139 21.98 15.57 5.44
CA ASP A 139 21.10 15.83 6.58
C ASP A 139 19.71 16.20 6.07
N VAL A 140 18.85 15.18 6.01
CA VAL A 140 17.45 15.29 5.56
C VAL A 140 16.68 16.32 6.40
N GLY A 141 16.88 16.31 7.72
CA GLY A 141 16.20 17.22 8.63
C GLY A 141 16.64 18.67 8.41
N ALA A 142 17.95 18.92 8.29
CA ALA A 142 18.47 20.26 8.03
C ALA A 142 17.99 20.81 6.69
N PHE A 143 17.92 19.97 5.66
CA PHE A 143 17.39 20.38 4.37
C PHE A 143 15.92 20.80 4.47
N LYS A 144 15.06 19.95 5.05
CA LYS A 144 13.63 20.27 5.27
C LYS A 144 13.47 21.57 6.07
N ARG A 145 14.22 21.72 7.17
CA ARG A 145 14.26 22.96 7.97
C ARG A 145 14.67 24.17 7.13
N GLY A 146 15.66 24.04 6.27
CA GLY A 146 16.14 25.11 5.40
C GLY A 146 15.10 25.56 4.37
N VAL A 147 14.41 24.61 3.74
CA VAL A 147 13.29 24.90 2.82
C VAL A 147 12.20 25.70 3.55
N LEU A 148 11.79 25.23 4.72
CA LEU A 148 10.73 25.84 5.52
C LEU A 148 11.14 27.22 6.07
N ASN A 149 12.39 27.38 6.52
CA ASN A 149 12.92 28.64 7.06
C ASN A 149 13.41 29.64 5.98
N ALA A 150 13.23 29.33 4.71
CA ALA A 150 13.63 30.18 3.59
C ALA A 150 15.14 30.43 3.47
N ASP A 151 15.97 29.42 3.78
CA ASP A 151 17.39 29.48 3.44
C ASP A 151 17.57 29.58 1.91
N PRO A 152 18.22 30.63 1.39
CA PRO A 152 18.32 30.86 -0.05
C PRO A 152 19.06 29.75 -0.81
N ARG A 153 20.10 29.16 -0.20
CA ARG A 153 20.90 28.11 -0.85
C ARG A 153 20.11 26.82 -0.94
N ILE A 154 19.46 26.44 0.15
CA ILE A 154 18.64 25.21 0.20
C ILE A 154 17.41 25.34 -0.71
N ARG A 155 16.76 26.50 -0.76
CA ARG A 155 15.66 26.74 -1.69
C ARG A 155 16.10 26.72 -3.14
N THR A 156 17.28 27.26 -3.45
CA THR A 156 17.85 27.20 -4.80
C THR A 156 18.16 25.76 -5.20
N ASP A 157 18.70 24.93 -4.31
CA ASP A 157 18.88 23.49 -4.56
C ASP A 157 17.56 22.79 -4.85
N TRP A 158 16.56 22.97 -3.97
CA TRP A 158 15.24 22.37 -4.13
C TRP A 158 14.60 22.78 -5.46
N GLU A 159 14.61 24.08 -5.78
CA GLU A 159 14.03 24.60 -7.02
C GLU A 159 14.77 24.07 -8.26
N THR A 160 16.10 24.01 -8.22
CA THR A 160 16.92 23.49 -9.32
C THR A 160 16.59 22.03 -9.58
N TYR A 161 16.54 21.21 -8.53
CA TYR A 161 16.20 19.79 -8.65
C TYR A 161 14.78 19.59 -9.17
N ALA A 162 13.79 20.26 -8.55
CA ALA A 162 12.38 20.15 -8.93
C ALA A 162 12.13 20.59 -10.38
N THR A 163 12.68 21.74 -10.77
CA THR A 163 12.56 22.27 -12.14
C THR A 163 13.19 21.32 -13.15
N LYS A 164 14.38 20.78 -12.85
CA LYS A 164 15.06 19.83 -13.73
C LYS A 164 14.26 18.52 -13.86
N LEU A 165 13.74 17.98 -12.76
CA LEU A 165 12.98 16.74 -12.73
C LEU A 165 11.69 16.84 -13.54
N LEU A 166 10.96 17.94 -13.39
CA LEU A 166 9.67 18.12 -14.05
C LEU A 166 9.81 18.49 -15.52
N ASN A 167 10.77 19.34 -15.89
CA ASN A 167 10.89 19.87 -17.25
C ASN A 167 11.74 19.04 -18.21
N THR A 168 12.64 18.18 -17.71
CA THR A 168 13.51 17.40 -18.61
C THR A 168 12.66 16.42 -19.42
N PRO A 169 12.66 16.51 -20.77
CA PRO A 169 11.93 15.56 -21.60
C PRO A 169 12.41 14.13 -21.34
N SER A 170 11.46 13.20 -21.24
CA SER A 170 11.81 11.79 -21.10
C SER A 170 12.42 11.24 -22.40
N ARG A 171 13.40 10.36 -22.26
CA ARG A 171 13.93 9.56 -23.38
C ARG A 171 13.16 8.24 -23.58
N ALA A 172 12.29 7.86 -22.64
CA ALA A 172 11.55 6.62 -22.72
C ALA A 172 10.29 6.76 -23.59
N LYS A 173 10.07 5.83 -24.52
CA LYS A 173 8.87 5.82 -25.35
C LYS A 173 7.63 5.67 -24.47
N GLY A 174 6.67 6.57 -24.61
CA GLY A 174 5.41 6.55 -23.86
C GLY A 174 5.42 7.32 -22.54
N CYS A 175 6.55 7.93 -22.17
CA CYS A 175 6.67 8.88 -21.07
C CYS A 175 6.94 10.28 -21.63
N LEU A 176 6.24 11.29 -21.11
CA LEU A 176 6.49 12.70 -21.42
C LEU A 176 7.47 13.33 -20.41
N ALA A 177 7.79 14.62 -20.57
CA ALA A 177 8.30 15.39 -19.44
C ALA A 177 7.31 15.25 -18.27
N TRP A 178 7.79 15.08 -17.04
CA TRP A 178 6.93 14.70 -15.91
C TRP A 178 5.88 15.76 -15.58
N LYS A 179 6.12 17.03 -15.90
CA LYS A 179 5.09 18.06 -15.80
C LYS A 179 3.87 17.81 -16.71
N ASP A 180 4.09 17.22 -17.88
CA ASP A 180 3.09 17.01 -18.95
C ASP A 180 2.55 15.57 -18.91
N GLU A 181 3.18 14.68 -18.15
CA GLU A 181 2.83 13.27 -18.09
C GLU A 181 1.55 13.04 -17.27
N PRO A 182 0.42 12.62 -17.88
CA PRO A 182 -0.83 12.38 -17.15
C PRO A 182 -0.77 11.19 -16.19
N ALA A 183 0.22 10.29 -16.33
CA ALA A 183 0.48 9.27 -15.32
C ALA A 183 0.98 9.87 -14.00
N ILE A 184 1.70 10.99 -14.00
CA ILE A 184 2.09 11.71 -12.78
C ILE A 184 0.89 12.49 -12.26
N PHE A 185 0.01 11.81 -11.51
CA PHE A 185 -1.25 12.39 -11.03
C PHE A 185 -1.05 13.38 -9.88
N GLY A 186 0.05 13.25 -9.15
CA GLY A 186 0.29 13.93 -7.90
C GLY A 186 1.75 14.19 -7.58
N ILE A 187 2.01 15.30 -6.89
CA ILE A 187 3.32 15.69 -6.38
C ILE A 187 3.24 16.08 -4.91
N CYS A 188 4.12 15.51 -4.09
CA CYS A 188 4.45 16.01 -2.76
C CYS A 188 5.76 16.83 -2.83
N PRO A 189 5.75 18.15 -2.57
CA PRO A 189 6.95 18.99 -2.62
C PRO A 189 8.02 18.61 -1.59
N LEU A 190 7.60 18.11 -0.43
CA LEU A 190 8.46 17.79 0.69
C LEU A 190 7.88 16.59 1.43
N ASN A 191 8.53 15.44 1.36
CA ASN A 191 8.10 14.29 2.13
C ASN A 191 8.26 14.55 3.63
N GLU A 192 7.26 14.18 4.42
CA GLU A 192 7.25 14.11 5.88
C GLU A 192 7.91 15.27 6.63
N ASP A 193 7.14 16.32 6.86
CA ASP A 193 7.60 17.62 7.35
C ASP A 193 7.07 17.97 8.76
N ASP A 194 6.85 16.97 9.61
CA ASP A 194 6.34 17.13 10.97
C ASP A 194 7.11 18.20 11.79
N PRO A 195 6.42 19.22 12.36
CA PRO A 195 7.08 20.25 13.17
C PRO A 195 7.71 19.72 14.46
N ARG A 196 7.21 18.62 15.03
CA ARG A 196 7.75 18.04 16.29
C ARG A 196 9.16 17.52 16.08
N PHE A 197 9.44 16.95 14.92
CA PHE A 197 10.76 16.41 14.57
C PHE A 197 11.66 17.46 13.94
N LEU A 198 11.09 18.40 13.18
CA LEU A 198 11.86 19.44 12.51
C LEU A 198 12.14 20.67 13.37
N ASN A 199 11.44 20.87 14.49
CA ASN A 199 11.58 22.05 15.35
C ASN A 199 11.47 23.37 14.55
N VAL A 200 10.52 23.42 13.61
CA VAL A 200 10.21 24.61 12.80
C VAL A 200 8.89 25.20 13.28
N GLN A 201 8.86 26.52 13.46
CA GLN A 201 7.64 27.21 13.88
C GLN A 201 6.55 27.08 12.81
N ALA A 202 5.34 26.69 13.20
CA ALA A 202 4.22 26.45 12.28
C ALA A 202 3.92 27.63 11.32
N ARG A 203 4.13 28.88 11.78
CA ARG A 203 3.99 30.10 10.94
C ARG A 203 4.89 30.13 9.69
N ARG A 204 5.92 29.28 9.62
CA ARG A 204 6.83 29.17 8.46
C ARG A 204 6.27 28.28 7.35
N TYR A 205 5.32 27.40 7.66
CA TYR A 205 4.84 26.39 6.72
C TYR A 205 4.01 27.00 5.58
N ASP A 206 3.02 27.85 5.87
CA ASP A 206 2.18 28.45 4.80
C ASP A 206 3.00 29.25 3.77
N PRO A 207 3.90 30.18 4.16
CA PRO A 207 4.76 30.86 3.19
C PRO A 207 5.68 29.91 2.41
N ALA A 208 6.25 28.89 3.07
CA ALA A 208 7.14 27.94 2.42
C ALA A 208 6.40 27.07 1.39
N TYR A 209 5.22 26.56 1.73
CA TYR A 209 4.43 25.77 0.80
C TYR A 209 3.80 26.57 -0.31
N ARG A 210 3.38 27.82 -0.08
CA ARG A 210 2.97 28.71 -1.17
C ARG A 210 4.12 28.95 -2.15
N TRP A 211 5.33 29.13 -1.64
CA TRP A 211 6.52 29.25 -2.48
C TRP A 211 6.77 27.96 -3.28
N MET A 212 6.82 26.78 -2.64
CA MET A 212 7.00 25.50 -3.34
C MET A 212 5.90 25.25 -4.38
N LEU A 213 4.63 25.48 -4.01
CA LEU A 213 3.49 25.33 -4.92
C LEU A 213 3.65 26.25 -6.12
N LYS A 214 4.01 27.52 -5.92
CA LYS A 214 4.28 28.44 -7.01
C LYS A 214 5.38 27.89 -7.92
N LYS A 215 6.50 27.41 -7.37
CA LYS A 215 7.60 26.85 -8.16
C LYS A 215 7.19 25.61 -8.96
N VAL A 216 6.37 24.74 -8.38
CA VAL A 216 5.78 23.61 -9.12
C VAL A 216 4.90 24.11 -10.28
N ARG A 217 4.00 25.07 -10.03
CA ARG A 217 3.13 25.64 -11.07
C ARG A 217 3.89 26.41 -12.15
N ASP A 218 4.98 27.09 -11.80
CA ASP A 218 5.85 27.81 -12.74
C ASP A 218 6.50 26.85 -13.76
N THR A 219 6.62 25.54 -13.46
CA THR A 219 7.05 24.55 -14.47
C THR A 219 5.99 24.28 -15.54
N GLY A 220 4.72 24.58 -15.25
CA GLY A 220 3.55 24.19 -16.05
C GLY A 220 2.90 22.88 -15.58
N TYR A 221 3.27 22.34 -14.42
CA TYR A 221 2.57 21.18 -13.86
C TYR A 221 1.19 21.58 -13.34
N ASP A 222 0.15 20.96 -13.89
CA ASP A 222 -1.26 21.23 -13.55
C ASP A 222 -1.94 20.11 -12.75
N GLY A 223 -1.21 19.06 -12.38
CA GLY A 223 -1.75 17.95 -11.58
C GLY A 223 -1.90 18.29 -10.09
N LEU A 224 -2.27 17.28 -9.29
CA LEU A 224 -2.53 17.46 -7.85
C LEU A 224 -1.23 17.75 -7.09
N VAL A 225 -1.29 18.66 -6.12
CA VAL A 225 -0.19 18.92 -5.19
C VAL A 225 -0.71 18.90 -3.75
N TRP A 226 0.04 18.26 -2.86
CA TRP A 226 -0.20 18.23 -1.42
C TRP A 226 1.09 18.29 -0.62
N GLY A 227 0.99 18.45 0.68
CA GLY A 227 2.09 18.38 1.64
C GLY A 227 1.52 18.19 3.03
N LEU A 228 2.31 18.45 4.09
CA LEU A 228 1.89 18.26 5.48
C LEU A 228 1.49 16.81 5.81
N ASN A 229 2.16 15.84 5.19
CA ASN A 229 1.73 14.45 5.19
C ASN A 229 2.12 13.66 6.46
N SER A 230 2.78 14.28 7.46
CA SER A 230 3.19 13.60 8.70
C SER A 230 2.27 13.74 9.92
N GLU A 231 1.38 14.74 10.00
CA GLU A 231 0.72 15.04 11.28
C GLU A 231 -0.75 15.47 11.22
N ILE A 232 -1.46 15.09 12.29
CA ILE A 232 -2.82 15.48 12.69
C ILE A 232 -2.78 16.76 13.54
N ASP A 233 -1.96 17.76 13.19
CA ASP A 233 -1.95 19.02 13.94
C ASP A 233 -2.99 20.00 13.37
N PRO A 234 -4.00 20.41 14.18
CA PRO A 234 -4.98 21.41 13.77
C PRO A 234 -4.36 22.74 13.35
N GLN A 235 -3.15 23.09 13.82
CA GLN A 235 -2.49 24.35 13.49
C GLN A 235 -2.18 24.49 11.99
N PHE A 236 -2.07 23.38 11.26
CA PHE A 236 -1.86 23.39 9.81
C PHE A 236 -3.16 23.33 8.99
N LEU A 237 -4.33 23.46 9.61
CA LEU A 237 -5.61 23.48 8.89
C LEU A 237 -5.65 24.59 7.85
N THR A 238 -5.18 25.79 8.21
CA THR A 238 -5.13 26.93 7.30
C THR A 238 -4.14 26.69 6.16
N THR A 239 -2.92 26.23 6.47
CA THR A 239 -1.91 25.90 5.46
C THR A 239 -2.42 24.85 4.48
N GLY A 240 -3.07 23.79 4.98
CA GLY A 240 -3.57 22.69 4.15
C GLY A 240 -4.59 23.13 3.08
N ARG A 241 -5.29 24.26 3.28
CA ARG A 241 -6.30 24.77 2.33
C ARG A 241 -5.71 25.18 0.97
N ILE A 242 -4.40 25.37 0.86
CA ILE A 242 -3.74 25.73 -0.40
C ILE A 242 -3.56 24.53 -1.35
N PHE A 243 -3.61 23.31 -0.83
CA PHE A 243 -3.39 22.09 -1.60
C PHE A 243 -4.63 21.64 -2.34
N ASN A 244 -4.48 20.69 -3.26
CA ASN A 244 -5.61 20.08 -3.97
C ASN A 244 -6.32 19.02 -3.10
N VAL A 245 -5.55 18.29 -2.30
CA VAL A 245 -5.97 17.13 -1.50
C VAL A 245 -5.37 17.21 -0.10
N GLU A 246 -5.94 16.47 0.84
CA GLU A 246 -5.30 16.19 2.13
C GLU A 246 -4.63 14.84 2.10
N ASP A 247 -3.48 14.72 2.75
CA ASP A 247 -2.70 13.50 2.85
C ASP A 247 -2.19 13.31 4.27
N PHE A 248 -2.09 12.06 4.70
CA PHE A 248 -1.62 11.67 6.03
C PHE A 248 -0.88 10.34 5.95
N HIS A 249 0.14 10.18 6.78
CA HIS A 249 0.87 8.94 6.93
C HIS A 249 0.47 8.24 8.22
N GLU A 250 0.13 6.96 8.15
CA GLU A 250 -0.32 6.18 9.30
C GLU A 250 0.59 4.99 9.60
N TYR A 251 1.33 5.10 10.70
CA TYR A 251 2.27 4.07 11.15
C TYR A 251 1.91 3.53 12.52
N TRP A 252 1.59 2.23 12.56
CA TRP A 252 1.46 1.47 13.81
C TRP A 252 2.82 1.05 14.33
N ASP A 253 3.52 2.07 14.85
CA ASP A 253 4.93 2.08 15.25
C ASP A 253 5.90 2.33 14.09
N HIS A 254 7.08 2.88 14.41
CA HIS A 254 8.13 3.21 13.45
C HIS A 254 9.40 2.41 13.79
N PRO A 255 10.22 1.96 12.81
CA PRO A 255 11.48 1.31 13.13
C PRO A 255 12.41 2.27 13.90
N GLN A 256 12.59 2.03 15.20
CA GLN A 256 13.50 2.77 16.08
C GLN A 256 14.53 1.81 16.67
N GLY A 257 15.58 1.52 15.90
CA GLY A 257 16.62 0.57 16.30
C GLY A 257 16.07 -0.86 16.48
N LYS A 258 16.15 -1.38 17.71
CA LYS A 258 15.66 -2.73 18.07
C LYS A 258 14.33 -2.72 18.81
N THR A 259 13.87 -1.55 19.27
CA THR A 259 12.68 -1.44 20.09
C THR A 259 11.44 -1.31 19.22
N PHE A 260 10.34 -1.95 19.64
CA PHE A 260 9.05 -1.86 18.97
C PHE A 260 7.88 -2.00 19.95
N LEU A 261 6.72 -1.46 19.55
CA LEU A 261 5.44 -1.59 20.20
C LEU A 261 4.71 -2.82 19.69
N ASN A 262 4.45 -3.77 20.60
CA ASN A 262 3.65 -4.95 20.30
C ASN A 262 2.20 -4.75 20.73
N THR A 263 1.51 -3.85 20.03
CA THR A 263 0.19 -3.33 20.43
C THR A 263 -0.85 -3.50 19.33
N SER A 264 -2.10 -3.66 19.75
CA SER A 264 -3.25 -3.75 18.85
C SER A 264 -3.46 -2.44 18.10
N GLY A 265 -3.60 -2.51 16.77
CA GLY A 265 -3.90 -1.31 15.99
C GLY A 265 -5.30 -0.74 16.24
N VAL A 266 -6.26 -1.61 16.56
CA VAL A 266 -7.64 -1.24 16.91
C VAL A 266 -7.71 -0.39 18.18
N ARG A 267 -6.73 -0.53 19.08
CA ARG A 267 -6.62 0.27 20.32
C ARG A 267 -5.92 1.62 20.08
N GLN A 268 -5.06 1.68 19.07
CA GLN A 268 -4.25 2.85 18.71
C GLN A 268 -4.98 3.79 17.73
N HIS A 269 -6.24 4.09 18.03
CA HIS A 269 -7.10 4.92 17.19
C HIS A 269 -6.58 6.34 16.93
N TRP A 270 -5.65 6.84 17.75
CA TRP A 270 -5.02 8.14 17.56
C TRP A 270 -4.05 8.17 16.38
N GLN A 271 -3.64 7.01 15.85
CA GLN A 271 -2.80 6.92 14.64
C GLN A 271 -3.61 7.03 13.34
N LEU A 272 -4.93 6.86 13.39
CA LEU A 272 -5.77 7.21 12.25
C LEU A 272 -5.85 8.73 12.12
N ALA A 273 -5.75 9.24 10.90
CA ALA A 273 -5.97 10.65 10.61
C ALA A 273 -7.35 11.11 11.13
N GLN A 274 -7.35 11.88 12.22
CA GLN A 274 -8.57 12.45 12.81
C GLN A 274 -8.97 13.78 12.19
N ARG A 275 -8.02 14.42 11.48
CA ARG A 275 -8.23 15.67 10.76
C ARG A 275 -8.70 15.36 9.34
N ARG A 276 -9.85 15.94 8.96
CA ARG A 276 -10.38 15.92 7.59
C ARG A 276 -11.02 17.24 7.24
N MET A 277 -10.72 17.78 6.08
CA MET A 277 -11.47 18.80 5.37
C MET A 277 -12.54 18.10 4.53
N PRO A 278 -13.83 18.15 4.91
CA PRO A 278 -14.88 17.40 4.22
C PRO A 278 -15.06 17.76 2.73
N SER A 279 -14.52 18.90 2.31
CA SER A 279 -14.59 19.40 0.94
C SER A 279 -13.38 19.01 0.08
N ARG A 280 -12.50 18.12 0.55
CA ARG A 280 -11.26 17.73 -0.14
C ARG A 280 -11.13 16.22 -0.24
N PRO A 281 -10.49 15.70 -1.31
CA PRO A 281 -10.13 14.30 -1.36
C PRO A 281 -9.14 13.99 -0.25
N TRP A 282 -9.35 12.86 0.41
CA TRP A 282 -8.51 12.40 1.50
C TRP A 282 -7.63 11.22 1.06
N PHE A 283 -6.33 11.39 1.22
CA PHE A 283 -5.29 10.45 0.87
C PHE A 283 -4.63 9.89 2.14
N SER A 284 -4.15 8.66 2.00
CA SER A 284 -3.07 8.10 2.80
C SER A 284 -2.02 7.62 1.81
N THR A 285 -0.96 8.39 1.59
CA THR A 285 0.11 8.00 0.66
C THR A 285 1.22 7.18 1.30
N GLU A 286 1.16 6.98 2.61
CA GLU A 286 1.94 5.98 3.33
C GLU A 286 1.13 5.41 4.48
N TRP A 287 1.05 4.09 4.57
CA TRP A 287 0.64 3.44 5.81
C TRP A 287 1.38 2.13 6.02
N GLY A 288 1.58 1.77 7.27
CA GLY A 288 2.36 0.59 7.60
C GLY A 288 2.27 0.18 9.05
N SER A 289 2.85 -0.98 9.32
CA SER A 289 2.98 -1.55 10.66
C SER A 289 4.22 -2.40 10.67
N LEU A 290 4.99 -2.37 11.74
CA LEU A 290 6.20 -3.17 11.82
C LEU A 290 5.89 -4.66 11.63
N PRO A 291 6.69 -5.39 10.83
CA PRO A 291 6.53 -6.83 10.61
C PRO A 291 6.73 -7.64 11.89
N TYR A 292 7.39 -7.05 12.89
CA TYR A 292 7.63 -7.66 14.20
C TYR A 292 6.44 -7.53 15.15
N ASN A 293 5.47 -6.66 14.85
CA ASN A 293 4.23 -6.60 15.60
C ASN A 293 3.40 -7.86 15.25
N LYS A 294 3.13 -8.70 16.25
CA LYS A 294 2.41 -9.96 16.06
C LYS A 294 0.94 -9.74 15.69
N LEU A 295 0.43 -8.54 15.94
CA LEU A 295 -0.94 -8.09 15.69
C LEU A 295 -1.07 -7.29 14.37
N ARG A 296 -0.06 -7.27 13.50
CA ARG A 296 -0.12 -6.49 12.25
C ARG A 296 -1.24 -6.91 11.29
N GLY A 297 -1.69 -8.16 11.34
CA GLY A 297 -2.82 -8.65 10.53
C GLY A 297 -4.13 -7.94 10.87
N GLU A 298 -4.44 -7.79 12.17
CA GLU A 298 -5.62 -7.04 12.59
C GLU A 298 -5.50 -5.54 12.30
N THR A 299 -4.31 -4.97 12.42
CA THR A 299 -4.05 -3.57 12.09
C THR A 299 -4.38 -3.29 10.62
N GLY A 300 -3.92 -4.15 9.71
CA GLY A 300 -4.21 -4.00 8.29
C GLY A 300 -5.70 -4.14 7.94
N LEU A 301 -6.41 -5.09 8.55
CA LEU A 301 -7.85 -5.23 8.33
C LEU A 301 -8.64 -4.05 8.92
N PHE A 302 -8.30 -3.62 10.13
CA PHE A 302 -8.88 -2.43 10.75
C PHE A 302 -8.71 -1.19 9.87
N PHE A 303 -7.48 -0.94 9.42
CA PHE A 303 -7.18 0.20 8.56
C PHE A 303 -7.96 0.12 7.25
N ALA A 304 -8.05 -1.04 6.61
CA ALA A 304 -8.83 -1.22 5.38
C ALA A 304 -10.33 -0.92 5.54
N GLY A 305 -10.94 -1.43 6.61
CA GLY A 305 -12.35 -1.12 6.93
C GLY A 305 -12.56 0.37 7.15
N GLU A 306 -11.63 1.02 7.85
CA GLU A 306 -11.70 2.45 8.11
C GLU A 306 -11.46 3.31 6.87
N MET A 307 -10.57 2.94 5.96
CA MET A 307 -10.36 3.66 4.69
C MET A 307 -11.63 3.62 3.83
N GLN A 308 -12.30 2.46 3.78
CA GLN A 308 -13.56 2.31 3.07
C GLN A 308 -14.65 3.16 3.72
N ARG A 309 -14.85 3.01 5.04
CA ARG A 309 -15.89 3.73 5.81
C ARG A 309 -15.74 5.24 5.68
N GLN A 310 -14.50 5.70 5.71
CA GLN A 310 -14.16 7.11 5.68
C GLN A 310 -14.01 7.68 4.25
N GLY A 311 -14.26 6.87 3.23
CA GLY A 311 -14.34 7.33 1.85
C GLY A 311 -13.00 7.73 1.22
N ALA A 312 -11.88 7.14 1.64
CA ALA A 312 -10.53 7.44 1.12
C ALA A 312 -10.49 7.47 -0.42
N SER A 313 -9.84 8.49 -0.97
CA SER A 313 -9.66 8.66 -2.41
C SER A 313 -8.34 8.06 -2.91
N CYS A 314 -7.33 7.97 -2.05
CA CYS A 314 -6.05 7.33 -2.34
C CYS A 314 -5.55 6.59 -1.10
N VAL A 315 -5.09 5.34 -1.23
CA VAL A 315 -4.45 4.57 -0.15
C VAL A 315 -3.25 3.82 -0.69
N LEU A 316 -2.05 4.18 -0.23
CA LEU A 316 -0.78 3.59 -0.65
C LEU A 316 0.02 3.07 0.55
N SER A 317 0.36 1.78 0.52
CA SER A 317 1.12 1.15 1.61
C SER A 317 2.61 1.45 1.55
N PHE A 318 3.27 1.63 2.69
CA PHE A 318 4.72 1.79 2.81
C PHE A 318 5.37 0.52 3.38
N ALA A 319 6.21 -0.19 2.63
CA ALA A 319 6.42 -0.12 1.19
C ALA A 319 6.41 -1.55 0.63
N LEU A 320 6.07 -1.76 -0.64
CA LEU A 320 6.14 -3.11 -1.18
C LEU A 320 7.61 -3.58 -1.22
N ALA A 321 8.50 -2.73 -1.75
CA ALA A 321 9.92 -3.03 -1.90
C ALA A 321 10.79 -1.77 -1.78
N THR A 322 12.01 -1.93 -1.27
CA THR A 322 13.01 -0.86 -1.11
C THR A 322 14.21 -0.98 -2.06
N ASN A 323 14.29 -2.09 -2.81
CA ASN A 323 15.32 -2.32 -3.82
C ASN A 323 14.83 -3.27 -4.93
N GLU A 324 15.61 -3.34 -6.01
CA GLU A 324 15.39 -4.18 -7.19
C GLU A 324 15.44 -5.68 -6.90
N GLY A 325 16.23 -6.08 -5.88
CA GLY A 325 16.33 -7.46 -5.41
C GLY A 325 14.98 -7.92 -4.85
N MET A 326 14.34 -7.13 -4.00
CA MET A 326 13.00 -7.41 -3.48
C MET A 326 11.92 -7.49 -4.56
N MET A 327 12.08 -6.74 -5.64
CA MET A 327 11.17 -6.79 -6.79
C MET A 327 11.36 -8.05 -7.63
N SER A 328 12.52 -8.71 -7.54
CA SER A 328 12.90 -9.85 -8.38
C SER A 328 12.93 -11.19 -7.62
N ASP A 329 13.30 -11.18 -6.34
CA ASP A 329 13.59 -12.35 -5.53
C ASP A 329 12.44 -12.73 -4.59
N ARG A 330 12.14 -14.04 -4.51
CA ARG A 330 11.10 -14.60 -3.63
C ARG A 330 11.43 -14.58 -2.14
N LEU A 331 12.69 -14.39 -1.78
CA LEU A 331 13.22 -14.65 -0.43
C LEU A 331 14.00 -13.46 0.12
N ALA A 332 13.82 -12.25 -0.44
CA ALA A 332 14.49 -11.10 0.14
C ALA A 332 14.02 -10.89 1.59
N PRO A 333 14.94 -10.53 2.51
CA PRO A 333 14.62 -10.40 3.92
C PRO A 333 13.50 -9.40 4.14
N ILE A 334 12.70 -9.63 5.18
CA ILE A 334 11.78 -8.62 5.67
C ILE A 334 12.62 -7.43 6.18
N ASP A 335 12.53 -6.31 5.46
CA ASP A 335 13.34 -5.12 5.69
C ASP A 335 12.48 -3.99 6.25
N GLN A 336 12.61 -3.70 7.54
CA GLN A 336 11.91 -2.61 8.22
C GLN A 336 10.39 -2.63 7.98
N MET A 337 9.88 -1.83 7.05
CA MET A 337 8.45 -1.74 6.67
C MET A 337 8.15 -2.40 5.31
N ALA A 338 9.16 -2.89 4.59
CA ALA A 338 8.99 -3.56 3.31
C ALA A 338 8.24 -4.89 3.49
N PHE A 339 7.15 -5.09 2.73
CA PHE A 339 6.26 -6.23 2.94
C PHE A 339 6.17 -7.23 1.76
N HIS A 340 6.98 -7.09 0.70
CA HIS A 340 6.95 -8.01 -0.45
C HIS A 340 6.99 -9.50 -0.10
N THR A 341 7.65 -9.88 1.00
CA THR A 341 7.76 -11.27 1.51
C THR A 341 6.98 -11.53 2.81
N ASP A 342 6.23 -10.56 3.33
CA ASP A 342 5.40 -10.76 4.52
C ASP A 342 3.98 -11.21 4.14
N PRO A 343 3.64 -12.51 4.24
CA PRO A 343 2.32 -13.02 3.86
C PRO A 343 1.16 -12.41 4.62
N VAL A 344 1.39 -11.91 5.85
CA VAL A 344 0.33 -11.27 6.66
C VAL A 344 -0.04 -9.93 6.08
N ARG A 345 0.96 -9.06 5.89
CA ARG A 345 0.77 -7.75 5.25
C ARG A 345 0.23 -7.91 3.84
N LEU A 346 0.81 -8.82 3.06
CA LEU A 346 0.31 -9.17 1.74
C LEU A 346 -1.19 -9.51 1.80
N ALA A 347 -1.63 -10.41 2.67
CA ALA A 347 -3.05 -10.75 2.80
C ALA A 347 -3.93 -9.52 3.15
N THR A 348 -3.49 -8.65 4.06
CA THR A 348 -4.22 -7.41 4.37
C THR A 348 -4.30 -6.44 3.18
N GLU A 349 -3.28 -6.39 2.32
CA GLU A 349 -3.33 -5.62 1.06
C GLU A 349 -4.42 -6.14 0.11
N ARG A 350 -4.64 -7.46 0.04
CA ARG A 350 -5.72 -8.03 -0.80
C ARG A 350 -7.08 -7.57 -0.28
N ALA A 351 -7.27 -7.59 1.04
CA ALA A 351 -8.50 -7.08 1.65
C ALA A 351 -8.72 -5.59 1.35
N MET A 352 -7.66 -4.77 1.46
CA MET A 352 -7.68 -3.34 1.12
C MET A 352 -8.09 -3.10 -0.34
N VAL A 353 -7.43 -3.78 -1.28
CA VAL A 353 -7.74 -3.68 -2.71
C VAL A 353 -9.19 -4.06 -2.99
N LEU A 354 -9.69 -5.16 -2.40
CA LEU A 354 -11.08 -5.57 -2.57
C LEU A 354 -12.07 -4.53 -2.03
N LEU A 355 -11.84 -4.02 -0.81
CA LEU A 355 -12.74 -3.04 -0.18
C LEU A 355 -12.80 -1.70 -0.93
N LEU A 356 -11.69 -1.28 -1.55
CA LEU A 356 -11.57 0.06 -2.15
C LEU A 356 -11.73 0.09 -3.67
N ARG A 357 -11.41 -1.01 -4.38
CA ARG A 357 -11.45 -1.06 -5.86
C ARG A 357 -12.69 -1.74 -6.41
N LYS A 358 -13.41 -2.52 -5.61
CA LYS A 358 -14.64 -3.19 -6.02
C LYS A 358 -15.87 -2.51 -5.41
N PRO A 359 -17.08 -2.71 -5.98
CA PRO A 359 -18.30 -2.14 -5.41
C PRO A 359 -18.50 -2.60 -3.97
N SER A 360 -18.68 -1.65 -3.07
CA SER A 360 -19.11 -1.90 -1.70
C SER A 360 -20.34 -1.06 -1.44
N SER A 361 -21.39 -1.69 -0.91
CA SER A 361 -22.51 -0.95 -0.34
C SER A 361 -22.06 -0.25 0.95
N PRO A 362 -22.84 0.70 1.48
CA PRO A 362 -22.60 1.26 2.81
C PRO A 362 -22.40 0.16 3.84
N ALA A 363 -21.46 0.39 4.75
CA ALA A 363 -21.08 -0.59 5.76
C ALA A 363 -21.49 -0.13 7.16
N THR A 364 -21.89 -1.07 7.99
CA THR A 364 -22.04 -0.88 9.43
C THR A 364 -20.73 -1.20 10.12
N VAL A 365 -20.28 -0.31 11.00
CA VAL A 365 -19.08 -0.51 11.80
C VAL A 365 -19.40 -0.45 13.29
N ASN A 366 -18.92 -1.44 14.04
CA ASN A 366 -18.90 -1.40 15.51
C ASN A 366 -17.45 -1.45 15.97
N TRP A 367 -17.06 -0.48 16.80
CA TRP A 367 -15.69 -0.36 17.26
C TRP A 367 -15.65 -0.10 18.76
N ASN A 368 -15.12 -1.06 19.52
CA ASN A 368 -14.84 -0.89 20.94
C ASN A 368 -13.34 -0.79 21.14
N ARG A 369 -12.85 0.45 21.28
CA ARG A 369 -11.42 0.77 21.45
C ARG A 369 -10.82 0.13 22.71
N ASN A 370 -11.58 0.07 23.80
CA ASN A 370 -11.07 -0.45 25.08
C ASN A 370 -10.95 -1.98 25.03
N ALA A 371 -11.96 -2.66 24.49
CA ALA A 371 -11.89 -4.10 24.26
C ALA A 371 -10.90 -4.44 23.13
N GLY A 372 -10.63 -3.48 22.23
CA GLY A 372 -9.89 -3.68 20.99
C GLY A 372 -10.69 -4.48 19.97
N THR A 373 -12.03 -4.43 19.98
CA THR A 373 -12.84 -5.19 19.02
C THR A 373 -13.33 -4.28 17.90
N TYR A 374 -13.43 -4.83 16.70
CA TYR A 374 -13.85 -4.10 15.50
C TYR A 374 -14.64 -5.01 14.57
N THR A 375 -15.80 -4.55 14.11
CA THR A 375 -16.54 -5.21 13.06
C THR A 375 -16.83 -4.24 11.93
N PHE A 376 -16.64 -4.68 10.69
CA PHE A 376 -17.10 -4.01 9.49
C PHE A 376 -18.04 -4.96 8.77
N GLN A 377 -19.23 -4.50 8.37
CA GLN A 377 -20.21 -5.34 7.69
C GLN A 377 -20.85 -4.59 6.54
N SER A 378 -20.70 -5.14 5.34
CA SER A 378 -21.42 -4.76 4.12
C SER A 378 -21.95 -6.04 3.46
N PRO A 379 -22.83 -5.95 2.44
CA PRO A 379 -23.26 -7.12 1.68
C PRO A 379 -22.09 -7.88 1.05
N GLN A 380 -21.00 -7.19 0.65
CA GLN A 380 -19.88 -7.78 -0.08
C GLN A 380 -18.68 -8.17 0.81
N TYR A 381 -18.54 -7.56 1.98
CA TYR A 381 -17.34 -7.66 2.81
C TYR A 381 -17.68 -7.68 4.29
N GLN A 382 -16.96 -8.51 5.06
CA GLN A 382 -17.00 -8.50 6.51
C GLN A 382 -15.58 -8.55 7.09
N ILE A 383 -15.35 -7.75 8.14
CA ILE A 383 -14.16 -7.85 9.00
C ILE A 383 -14.65 -8.09 10.42
N ASN A 384 -14.00 -9.00 11.14
CA ASN A 384 -14.24 -9.23 12.56
C ASN A 384 -12.92 -9.35 13.32
N ILE A 385 -12.66 -8.41 14.21
CA ILE A 385 -11.51 -8.41 15.12
C ILE A 385 -12.03 -8.56 16.54
N SER A 386 -11.59 -9.62 17.23
CA SER A 386 -12.11 -10.02 18.52
C SER A 386 -11.06 -10.71 19.39
N GLY A 387 -11.42 -11.00 20.65
CA GLY A 387 -10.55 -11.67 21.61
C GLY A 387 -9.59 -10.74 22.36
N ASN A 388 -9.03 -11.25 23.46
CA ASN A 388 -7.94 -10.61 24.20
C ASN A 388 -6.58 -11.02 23.60
N GLU A 389 -5.46 -10.47 24.10
CA GLU A 389 -4.11 -10.74 23.56
C GLU A 389 -3.74 -12.23 23.45
N ALA A 390 -4.32 -13.11 24.28
CA ALA A 390 -4.04 -14.55 24.27
C ALA A 390 -4.95 -15.37 23.32
N LYS A 391 -6.09 -14.81 22.92
CA LYS A 391 -7.08 -15.45 22.01
C LYS A 391 -7.46 -14.51 20.87
N ARG A 392 -6.50 -13.68 20.45
CA ARG A 392 -6.71 -12.59 19.51
C ARG A 392 -6.98 -13.16 18.13
N ARG A 393 -7.98 -12.61 17.44
CA ARG A 393 -8.41 -13.09 16.14
C ARG A 393 -8.84 -11.93 15.26
N ALA A 394 -8.40 -11.96 14.00
CA ALA A 394 -8.88 -11.07 12.96
C ALA A 394 -9.26 -11.86 11.71
N ASP A 395 -10.50 -11.72 11.30
CA ASP A 395 -11.06 -12.39 10.14
C ASP A 395 -11.46 -11.36 9.08
N PHE A 396 -11.30 -11.75 7.82
CA PHE A 396 -11.90 -11.07 6.69
C PHE A 396 -12.57 -12.10 5.77
N ILE A 397 -13.75 -11.75 5.28
CA ILE A 397 -14.35 -12.38 4.12
C ILE A 397 -14.75 -11.30 3.12
N GLY A 398 -14.40 -11.52 1.86
CA GLY A 398 -14.70 -10.59 0.78
C GLY A 398 -15.08 -11.26 -0.52
N SER A 399 -16.03 -10.64 -1.20
CA SER A 399 -16.46 -11.02 -2.55
C SER A 399 -15.37 -10.65 -3.58
N LEU A 400 -14.94 -11.64 -4.36
CA LEU A 400 -14.01 -11.44 -5.50
C LEU A 400 -14.77 -11.02 -6.78
N ASP A 401 -16.05 -11.37 -6.88
CA ASP A 401 -16.92 -11.06 -8.02
C ASP A 401 -17.81 -9.83 -7.80
N GLY A 402 -17.71 -9.16 -6.64
CA GLY A 402 -18.45 -7.94 -6.29
C GLY A 402 -19.91 -8.17 -5.93
N ARG A 403 -20.41 -9.42 -5.95
CA ARG A 403 -21.75 -9.78 -5.49
C ARG A 403 -21.83 -9.80 -3.97
N ALA A 404 -23.04 -9.71 -3.42
CA ALA A 404 -23.25 -9.96 -2.00
C ALA A 404 -22.76 -11.37 -1.61
N LEU A 405 -22.26 -11.53 -0.39
CA LEU A 405 -21.60 -12.77 0.06
C LEU A 405 -22.51 -14.01 -0.05
N ASP A 406 -23.82 -13.84 0.13
CA ASP A 406 -24.83 -14.91 0.04
C ASP A 406 -25.02 -15.47 -1.38
N SER A 407 -24.66 -14.68 -2.39
CA SER A 407 -24.87 -14.93 -3.82
C SER A 407 -23.56 -14.90 -4.60
N SER A 408 -22.43 -14.66 -3.93
CA SER A 408 -21.10 -14.65 -4.53
C SER A 408 -20.67 -16.06 -4.93
N THR A 409 -20.09 -16.15 -6.12
CA THR A 409 -19.53 -17.40 -6.65
C THR A 409 -18.07 -17.58 -6.27
N ARG A 410 -17.41 -16.52 -5.80
CA ARG A 410 -15.99 -16.48 -5.49
C ARG A 410 -15.75 -15.54 -4.31
N MET A 411 -15.35 -16.12 -3.18
CA MET A 411 -15.01 -15.39 -1.96
C MET A 411 -13.55 -15.64 -1.57
N LEU A 412 -12.94 -14.64 -0.94
CA LEU A 412 -11.65 -14.76 -0.28
C LEU A 412 -11.87 -14.72 1.23
N LEU A 413 -11.41 -15.76 1.94
CA LEU A 413 -11.37 -15.79 3.40
C LEU A 413 -9.92 -15.60 3.85
N ILE A 414 -9.73 -14.75 4.85
CA ILE A 414 -8.45 -14.49 5.51
C ILE A 414 -8.68 -14.57 7.01
N GLN A 415 -7.77 -15.22 7.72
CA GLN A 415 -7.77 -15.32 9.16
C GLN A 415 -6.36 -15.07 9.67
N PHE A 416 -6.27 -14.33 10.77
CA PHE A 416 -5.03 -14.08 11.49
C PHE A 416 -5.21 -14.37 12.98
N GLY A 417 -4.29 -15.15 13.53
CA GLY A 417 -3.89 -15.10 14.94
C GLY A 417 -2.65 -14.22 15.15
N ASP A 418 -1.83 -14.59 16.14
CA ASP A 418 -0.49 -14.01 16.32
C ASP A 418 0.44 -14.51 15.20
N ALA A 419 1.16 -13.60 14.54
CA ALA A 419 2.11 -13.98 13.48
C ALA A 419 3.51 -13.43 13.73
N GLN A 420 4.54 -14.27 13.65
CA GLN A 420 5.94 -13.87 13.85
C GLN A 420 6.87 -14.55 12.86
N ASN A 421 8.00 -13.92 12.54
CA ASN A 421 9.03 -14.54 11.71
C ASN A 421 9.59 -15.79 12.40
N THR A 422 9.97 -16.81 11.62
CA THR A 422 10.63 -18.00 12.17
C THR A 422 11.91 -17.61 12.91
N GLY A 423 12.05 -18.10 14.14
CA GLY A 423 13.20 -17.80 14.98
C GLY A 423 13.20 -16.41 15.63
N PHE A 424 12.17 -15.57 15.37
CA PHE A 424 12.01 -14.27 16.00
C PHE A 424 12.07 -14.39 17.53
N LYS A 425 12.89 -13.56 18.17
CA LYS A 425 12.99 -13.48 19.63
C LYS A 425 12.99 -12.03 20.05
N SER A 426 12.26 -11.76 21.12
CA SER A 426 12.20 -10.45 21.76
C SER A 426 12.00 -10.62 23.26
N HIS A 427 12.46 -9.64 24.03
CA HIS A 427 12.17 -9.53 25.45
C HIS A 427 11.46 -8.21 25.76
N LEU A 428 10.68 -8.22 26.84
CA LEU A 428 10.03 -7.01 27.35
C LEU A 428 11.09 -6.07 27.91
N VAL A 429 11.05 -4.81 27.50
CA VAL A 429 12.01 -3.80 27.98
C VAL A 429 11.37 -2.71 28.81
N LYS A 430 10.12 -2.33 28.54
CA LYS A 430 9.42 -1.29 29.29
C LYS A 430 7.91 -1.38 29.07
N ASP A 431 7.14 -1.31 30.16
CA ASP A 431 5.68 -1.42 30.11
C ASP A 431 5.25 -2.75 29.42
N ARG A 432 4.03 -3.24 29.56
CA ARG A 432 3.69 -4.59 29.03
C ARG A 432 3.67 -4.71 27.49
N VAL A 433 4.12 -3.67 26.78
CA VAL A 433 3.91 -3.48 25.34
C VAL A 433 5.16 -3.07 24.58
N VAL A 434 6.22 -2.60 25.24
CA VAL A 434 7.48 -2.24 24.57
C VAL A 434 8.45 -3.40 24.66
N PHE A 435 8.86 -3.89 23.50
CA PHE A 435 9.77 -5.02 23.35
C PHE A 435 11.05 -4.57 22.65
N SER A 436 12.14 -5.27 22.92
CA SER A 436 13.37 -5.19 22.12
C SER A 436 13.56 -6.50 21.38
N ALA A 437 13.80 -6.41 20.07
CA ALA A 437 14.09 -7.56 19.24
C ALA A 437 15.53 -8.03 19.49
N ASP A 438 15.67 -9.24 20.03
CA ASP A 438 16.97 -9.94 20.16
C ASP A 438 17.45 -10.39 18.79
N ASN A 439 16.51 -10.85 17.96
CA ASN A 439 16.71 -11.09 16.55
C ASN A 439 15.38 -10.84 15.80
N ARG A 440 15.47 -10.58 14.49
CA ARG A 440 14.32 -10.27 13.64
C ARG A 440 13.67 -11.49 12.98
N GLY A 441 14.19 -12.70 13.28
CA GLY A 441 13.82 -13.94 12.62
C GLY A 441 14.07 -13.91 11.11
N SER A 442 13.59 -14.95 10.43
CA SER A 442 13.55 -15.02 8.97
C SER A 442 12.19 -15.49 8.50
N THR A 443 11.93 -15.39 7.20
CA THR A 443 10.88 -16.21 6.58
C THR A 443 11.21 -17.69 6.80
N PRO A 444 10.21 -18.58 6.95
CA PRO A 444 8.77 -18.31 6.84
C PRO A 444 8.13 -17.68 8.08
N VAL A 445 6.99 -17.00 7.91
CA VAL A 445 6.18 -16.48 9.03
C VAL A 445 5.41 -17.63 9.67
N ARG A 446 5.55 -17.76 11.00
CA ARG A 446 4.81 -18.70 11.84
C ARG A 446 3.57 -18.02 12.36
N GLU A 447 2.41 -18.57 12.04
CA GLU A 447 1.15 -18.20 12.66
C GLU A 447 0.90 -19.11 13.87
N ILE A 448 0.61 -18.52 15.03
CA ILE A 448 0.20 -19.28 16.22
C ILE A 448 -1.27 -19.67 16.02
N PRO A 449 -1.61 -20.96 16.06
CA PRO A 449 -2.84 -21.48 15.48
C PRO A 449 -4.09 -20.90 16.14
N ALA A 450 -4.86 -20.16 15.35
CA ALA A 450 -6.23 -19.77 15.64
C ALA A 450 -7.23 -20.61 14.82
N SER A 451 -6.96 -21.91 14.60
CA SER A 451 -7.79 -22.72 13.69
C SER A 451 -9.21 -22.85 14.23
N THR A 452 -10.08 -22.00 13.74
CA THR A 452 -11.49 -21.95 14.10
C THR A 452 -12.30 -21.83 12.83
N THR A 453 -13.56 -22.21 12.93
CA THR A 453 -14.39 -22.43 11.76
C THR A 453 -15.16 -21.17 11.39
N PHE A 454 -15.27 -20.90 10.09
CA PHE A 454 -16.13 -19.85 9.55
C PHE A 454 -17.52 -20.42 9.31
N GLU A 455 -18.54 -19.73 9.78
CA GLU A 455 -19.92 -19.97 9.37
C GLU A 455 -20.32 -18.92 8.33
N LEU A 456 -20.65 -19.38 7.14
CA LEU A 456 -20.95 -18.56 5.97
C LEU A 456 -22.40 -18.78 5.57
N LYS A 457 -23.11 -17.70 5.29
CA LYS A 457 -24.41 -17.77 4.62
C LYS A 457 -24.19 -17.77 3.12
N SER A 458 -24.73 -18.76 2.41
CA SER A 458 -24.62 -18.88 0.96
C SER A 458 -25.77 -19.70 0.38
N ASN A 459 -26.35 -19.18 -0.70
CA ASN A 459 -27.34 -19.87 -1.53
C ASN A 459 -26.68 -20.77 -2.59
N GLN A 460 -25.35 -20.75 -2.66
CA GLN A 460 -24.54 -21.56 -3.57
C GLN A 460 -23.96 -22.78 -2.84
N THR A 461 -23.73 -23.86 -3.58
CA THR A 461 -22.89 -24.97 -3.13
C THR A 461 -21.44 -24.52 -3.01
N LEU A 462 -20.88 -24.55 -1.80
CA LEU A 462 -19.53 -24.08 -1.57
C LEU A 462 -18.50 -25.20 -1.62
N LYS A 463 -17.33 -24.84 -2.15
CA LYS A 463 -16.08 -25.59 -2.03
C LYS A 463 -14.99 -24.62 -1.59
N ALA A 464 -14.06 -25.07 -0.76
CA ALA A 464 -13.01 -24.23 -0.23
C ALA A 464 -11.63 -24.84 -0.49
N TRP A 465 -10.64 -23.99 -0.75
CA TRP A 465 -9.26 -24.39 -0.96
C TRP A 465 -8.33 -23.49 -0.16
N SER A 466 -7.26 -24.06 0.39
CA SER A 466 -6.11 -23.29 0.85
C SER A 466 -5.38 -22.69 -0.36
N LEU A 467 -4.82 -21.50 -0.17
CA LEU A 467 -4.14 -20.75 -1.23
C LEU A 467 -2.65 -20.64 -0.92
N ASP A 468 -1.86 -20.62 -1.98
CA ASP A 468 -0.48 -20.16 -1.90
C ASP A 468 -0.46 -18.66 -1.50
N PRO A 469 0.24 -18.26 -0.43
CA PRO A 469 0.17 -16.91 0.13
C PRO A 469 0.76 -15.82 -0.78
N TYR A 470 1.57 -16.18 -1.76
CA TYR A 470 2.20 -15.22 -2.67
C TYR A 470 1.45 -15.18 -3.99
N THR A 471 1.22 -16.34 -4.59
CA THR A 471 0.67 -16.49 -5.94
C THR A 471 -0.85 -16.55 -5.98
N GLY A 472 -1.52 -16.90 -4.88
CA GLY A 472 -2.98 -17.09 -4.81
C GLY A 472 -3.49 -18.34 -5.51
N THR A 473 -2.60 -19.27 -5.86
CA THR A 473 -2.96 -20.54 -6.51
C THR A 473 -3.59 -21.50 -5.49
N ARG A 474 -4.59 -22.27 -5.91
CA ARG A 474 -5.20 -23.29 -5.06
C ARG A 474 -4.17 -24.37 -4.75
N ARG A 475 -3.99 -24.71 -3.48
CA ARG A 475 -3.10 -25.78 -3.03
C ARG A 475 -3.87 -27.06 -2.73
N LYS A 476 -4.72 -27.04 -1.71
CA LYS A 476 -5.45 -28.22 -1.23
C LYS A 476 -6.89 -27.85 -0.93
N GLN A 477 -7.81 -28.77 -1.18
CA GLN A 477 -9.20 -28.57 -0.77
C GLN A 477 -9.30 -28.69 0.76
N VAL A 478 -9.93 -27.70 1.41
CA VAL A 478 -10.14 -27.69 2.86
C VAL A 478 -11.58 -28.09 3.21
N VAL A 479 -11.83 -28.38 4.48
CA VAL A 479 -13.14 -28.83 4.94
C VAL A 479 -14.15 -27.70 4.75
N CYS A 480 -15.16 -27.97 3.93
CA CYS A 480 -16.32 -27.11 3.69
C CYS A 480 -17.58 -27.99 3.78
N ARG A 481 -18.38 -27.78 4.82
CA ARG A 481 -19.55 -28.61 5.15
C ARG A 481 -20.81 -27.77 5.12
N GLN A 482 -21.84 -28.22 4.43
CA GLN A 482 -23.15 -27.60 4.54
C GLN A 482 -23.78 -28.00 5.88
N LEU A 483 -24.12 -27.02 6.72
CA LEU A 483 -24.80 -27.26 7.99
C LEU A 483 -26.32 -27.28 7.83
N ASN A 484 -26.83 -26.41 6.96
CA ASN A 484 -28.25 -26.32 6.57
C ASN A 484 -28.33 -25.73 5.15
N PRO A 485 -29.52 -25.61 4.52
CA PRO A 485 -29.64 -25.17 3.13
C PRO A 485 -28.91 -23.86 2.80
N THR A 486 -28.76 -22.96 3.77
CA THR A 486 -28.16 -21.63 3.58
C THR A 486 -26.87 -21.40 4.37
N THR A 487 -26.45 -22.32 5.22
CA THR A 487 -25.27 -22.13 6.10
C THR A 487 -24.21 -23.18 5.81
N TRP A 488 -22.98 -22.70 5.67
CA TRP A 488 -21.79 -23.49 5.40
C TRP A 488 -20.74 -23.26 6.48
N GLN A 489 -20.03 -24.31 6.81
CA GLN A 489 -18.95 -24.31 7.74
C GLN A 489 -17.63 -24.54 6.98
N VAL A 490 -16.70 -23.60 7.04
CA VAL A 490 -15.37 -23.69 6.40
C VAL A 490 -14.29 -23.70 7.47
N ARG A 491 -13.45 -24.74 7.48
CA ARG A 491 -12.28 -24.80 8.36
C ARG A 491 -11.03 -24.37 7.57
N PRO A 492 -10.45 -23.20 7.85
CA PRO A 492 -9.19 -22.80 7.24
C PRO A 492 -8.07 -23.76 7.61
N GLU A 493 -7.11 -23.89 6.71
CA GLU A 493 -5.81 -24.53 7.00
C GLU A 493 -4.84 -23.41 7.39
N SER A 494 -4.11 -23.58 8.49
CA SER A 494 -3.13 -22.59 8.91
C SER A 494 -2.05 -22.42 7.84
N LEU A 495 -1.57 -21.18 7.71
CA LEU A 495 -0.38 -20.85 6.95
C LEU A 495 0.86 -21.36 7.70
N ASN A 496 1.03 -22.68 7.79
CA ASN A 496 2.37 -23.22 7.98
C ASN A 496 3.11 -22.97 6.66
N THR A 497 3.68 -21.77 6.54
CA THR A 497 4.53 -21.39 5.42
C THR A 497 5.88 -22.07 5.46
N GLU A 498 5.98 -23.27 6.05
CA GLU A 498 6.92 -24.28 5.57
C GLU A 498 6.58 -24.53 4.10
N ILE A 499 7.03 -23.61 3.24
CA ILE A 499 7.39 -23.87 1.86
C ILE A 499 8.28 -25.09 2.03
N ALA A 500 7.77 -26.24 1.63
CA ALA A 500 8.49 -27.48 1.66
C ALA A 500 9.88 -27.19 1.09
N THR A 501 10.87 -27.09 1.97
CA THR A 501 12.27 -27.08 1.60
C THR A 501 12.53 -28.49 1.11
N ARG A 502 12.32 -28.70 -0.18
CA ARG A 502 12.89 -29.79 -0.96
C ARG A 502 13.42 -29.22 -2.24
#